data_AF-A0AAU0MNP2-F1
#
_entry.id   AF-A0AAU0MNP2-F1
#
_cell.length_a   1.000
_cell.length_b   1.000
_cell.length_c   1.000
_cell.angle_alpha   90.00
_cell.angle_beta   90.00
_cell.angle_gamma   90.00
#
_symmetry.space_group_name_H-M   'P 1'
#
loop_
_entity.id
_entity.type
_entity.pdbx_description
1 polymer ?
#
loop_
_entity_poly.entity_id
_entity_poly.type
_entity_poly.pdbx_seq_one_letter_code
_entity_poly.pdbx_strand_id
1 'polypeptide(L)' 'MDGIHVNGIDMIEWDQDGKITDFKVMVRPLKGMQVVHAAMGAMLAKMKADA' A
#
# COMPACT_ATOMS: atom_id res chain seq x y z
N MET A 1 2.73 2.97 17.50
CA MET A 1 3.07 3.63 16.22
C MET A 1 3.28 5.10 16.51
N ASP A 2 4.45 5.63 16.16
CA ASP A 2 5.11 6.81 16.75
C ASP A 2 4.47 8.18 16.44
N GLY A 3 3.16 8.34 16.66
CA GLY A 3 2.45 9.62 16.46
C GLY A 3 2.42 10.12 15.02
N ILE A 4 2.86 9.32 14.04
CA ILE A 4 2.82 9.65 12.61
C ILE A 4 1.39 9.40 12.14
N HIS A 5 0.63 10.47 11.95
CA HIS A 5 -0.67 10.38 11.30
C HIS A 5 -0.48 10.06 9.82
N VAL A 6 -1.03 8.92 9.39
CA VAL A 6 -1.02 8.48 7.99
C VAL A 6 -2.42 8.68 7.43
N ASN A 7 -2.50 9.32 6.26
CA ASN A 7 -3.71 9.45 5.49
C ASN A 7 -3.44 8.95 4.08
N GLY A 8 -4.36 8.19 3.51
CA GLY A 8 -4.23 7.67 2.15
C GLY A 8 -5.57 7.49 1.47
N ILE A 9 -5.50 7.35 0.15
CA ILE A 9 -6.65 7.00 -0.69
C ILE A 9 -6.27 5.84 -1.60
N ASP A 10 -7.25 5.01 -1.90
CA ASP A 10 -7.17 4.00 -2.94
C ASP A 10 -7.95 4.51 -4.15
N MET A 11 -7.26 4.63 -5.27
CA MET A 11 -7.84 4.95 -6.57
C MET A 11 -7.95 3.65 -7.35
N ILE A 12 -9.16 3.27 -7.69
CA ILE A 12 -9.45 1.99 -8.34
C ILE A 12 -10.24 2.29 -9.62
N GLU A 13 -9.81 1.68 -10.72
CA GLU A 13 -10.52 1.69 -12.00
C GLU A 13 -11.05 0.29 -12.31
N TRP A 14 -12.25 0.22 -12.87
CA TRP A 14 -12.89 -1.03 -13.26
C TRP A 14 -13.20 -1.04 -14.75
N ASP A 15 -13.11 -2.21 -15.38
CA ASP A 15 -13.64 -2.46 -16.72
C ASP A 15 -15.17 -2.70 -16.71
N GLN A 16 -15.71 -2.97 -17.90
CA GLN A 16 -17.14 -3.23 -18.11
C GLN A 16 -17.62 -4.53 -17.47
N ASP A 17 -16.72 -5.48 -17.22
CA ASP A 17 -17.01 -6.75 -16.55
C ASP A 17 -16.88 -6.65 -15.02
N GLY A 18 -16.63 -5.44 -14.50
CA GLY A 18 -16.46 -5.15 -13.08
C GLY A 18 -15.15 -5.69 -12.50
N LYS A 19 -14.13 -5.91 -13.33
CA LYS A 19 -12.78 -6.29 -12.89
C LYS A 19 -11.92 -5.05 -12.69
N ILE A 20 -11.04 -5.09 -11.69
CA ILE A 20 -10.10 -4.00 -11.42
C ILE A 20 -9.03 -3.99 -12.52
N THR A 21 -8.87 -2.84 -13.19
CA THR A 21 -7.87 -2.64 -14.25
C THR A 21 -6.71 -1.73 -13.80
N ASP A 22 -6.95 -0.78 -12.90
CA ASP A 22 -5.93 0.04 -12.25
C ASP A 22 -6.19 0.07 -10.74
N PHE A 23 -5.13 -0.07 -9.95
CA PHE A 23 -5.19 0.06 -8.50
C PHE A 23 -4.00 0.90 -8.05
N LYS A 24 -4.27 2.11 -7.57
CA LYS A 24 -3.24 3.08 -7.20
C LYS A 24 -3.50 3.62 -5.81
N VAL A 25 -2.51 3.46 -4.93
CA VAL A 25 -2.58 3.94 -3.54
C VAL A 25 -1.75 5.20 -3.40
N MET A 26 -2.34 6.24 -2.84
CA MET A 26 -1.64 7.48 -2.51
C MET A 26 -1.58 7.64 -1.00
N VAL A 27 -0.38 7.88 -0.45
CA VAL A 27 -0.15 8.02 1.00
C VAL A 27 0.51 9.35 1.32
N ARG A 28 0.03 10.02 2.38
CA ARG A 28 0.58 11.25 2.94
C ARG A 28 0.62 11.22 4.48
N PRO A 29 1.48 12.02 5.12
CA PRO A 29 2.63 12.72 4.52
C PRO A 29 3.72 11.71 4.09
N LEU A 30 4.81 12.19 3.47
CA LEU A 30 5.92 11.35 3.00
C LEU A 30 6.46 10.39 4.08
N LYS A 31 6.51 10.85 5.34
CA LYS A 31 6.90 10.02 6.49
C LYS A 31 5.97 8.81 6.70
N GLY A 32 4.67 8.97 6.42
CA GLY A 32 3.71 7.86 6.43
C GLY A 32 3.99 6.85 5.33
N MET A 33 4.35 7.31 4.13
CA MET A 33 4.76 6.43 3.02
C MET A 33 5.99 5.58 3.39
N GLN A 34 6.99 6.16 4.06
CA GLN A 34 8.18 5.44 4.51
C GLN A 34 7.84 4.29 5.48
N VAL A 35 6.91 4.51 6.40
CA VAL A 35 6.44 3.48 7.34
C VAL A 35 5.75 2.35 6.58
N VAL A 36 4.87 2.68 5.64
CA VAL A 36 4.16 1.70 4.80
C VAL A 36 5.17 0.88 3.98
N HIS A 37 6.15 1.53 3.35
CA HIS A 37 7.18 0.85 2.56
C HIS A 37 8.02 -0.13 3.39
N ALA A 38 8.44 0.27 4.59
CA ALA A 38 9.20 -0.60 5.50
C ALA A 38 8.39 -1.84 5.91
N ALA A 39 7.11 -1.66 6.26
CA ALA A 39 6.23 -2.76 6.62
C ALA A 39 5.98 -3.73 5.45
N MET A 40 5.74 -3.21 4.24
CA MET A 40 5.59 -4.03 3.03
C MET A 40 6.86 -4.81 2.71
N GLY A 41 8.04 -4.18 2.81
CA GLY A 41 9.32 -4.86 2.59
C GLY A 41 9.52 -6.06 3.53
N ALA A 42 9.22 -5.88 4.82
CA ALA A 42 9.30 -6.97 5.80
C ALA A 42 8.30 -8.11 5.49
N MET A 43 7.07 -7.77 5.11
CA MET A 43 6.05 -8.74 4.73
C MET A 43 6.43 -9.55 3.49
N LEU A 44 6.94 -8.89 2.45
CA LEU A 44 7.39 -9.57 1.22
C LEU A 44 8.61 -10.46 1.48
N ALA A 45 9.54 -10.03 2.34
CA ALA A 45 10.67 -10.86 2.74
C ALA A 45 10.19 -12.13 3.46
N LYS A 46 9.20 -12.01 4.33
CA LYS A 46 8.58 -13.16 5.00
C LYS A 46 7.88 -14.09 3.99
N MET A 47 7.06 -13.54 3.09
CA MET A 47 6.38 -14.34 2.07
C MET A 47 7.33 -15.11 1.16
N LYS A 48 8.49 -14.51 0.82
CA LYS A 48 9.55 -15.21 0.07
C LYS A 48 10.23 -16.33 0.87
N ALA A 49 10.27 -16.22 2.19
CA ALA A 49 10.83 -17.27 3.04
C ALA A 49 9.84 -18.43 3.24
N ASP A 50 8.54 -18.15 3.14
CA ASP A 50 7.45 -19.11 3.30
C ASP A 50 7.06 -19.82 1.97
N ALA A 51 7.66 -19.43 0.85
CA ALA A 51 7.44 -20.00 -0.50
C ALA A 51 8.61 -20.87 -0.94
#